data_AF-A0A165FKM9-F1
#
_entry.id   AF-A0A165FKM9-F1
#
_cell.length_a   1.000
_cell.length_b   1.000
_cell.length_c   1.000
_cell.angle_alpha   90.00
_cell.angle_beta   90.00
_cell.angle_gamma   90.00
#
_symmetry.space_group_name_H-M   'P 1'
#
loop_
_entity.id
_entity.type
_entity.pdbx_description
1 polymer ?
#
loop_
_entity_poly.entity_id
_entity_poly.type
_entity_poly.pdbx_seq_one_letter_code
_entity_poly.pdbx_strand_id
1 'polypeptide(L)'
;MAAEAKIWKVYAREAKKYDDDMIRAWNASLDTLLIFAGLFSAVSTAFIIESYKLMQPDFAQLTFLAMVGKADISDLEDFEVLMTARAVNCLWISSLIASLTAALISILAKQWLTSYPVNDDDTPRGWAQMRQFRYDSLQAWHVPQIIASLPVFLHVSLLLFLAGLGVFLVPVDITTG
;
A
#
# COMPACT_ATOMS: atom_id res chain seq x y z
N MET A 1 2.82 -24.29 46.44
CA MET A 1 2.18 -23.02 46.00
C MET A 1 3.16 -21.88 45.71
N ALA A 2 4.23 -21.67 46.51
CA ALA A 2 5.20 -20.58 46.26
C ALA A 2 6.05 -20.75 44.98
N ALA A 3 6.40 -21.98 44.61
CA ALA A 3 7.18 -22.26 43.39
C ALA A 3 6.40 -21.93 42.10
N GLU A 4 5.14 -22.34 42.02
CA GLU A 4 4.21 -21.99 40.93
C GLU A 4 4.11 -20.48 40.74
N ALA A 5 3.87 -19.72 41.81
CA ALA A 5 3.78 -18.26 41.75
C ALA A 5 5.08 -17.59 41.27
N LYS A 6 6.24 -18.22 41.50
CA LYS A 6 7.54 -17.72 41.02
C LYS A 6 7.73 -18.01 39.53
N ILE A 7 7.33 -19.19 39.04
CA ILE A 7 7.43 -19.57 37.63
C ILE A 7 6.59 -18.63 36.76
N TRP A 8 5.33 -18.38 37.14
CA TRP A 8 4.44 -17.46 36.40
C TRP A 8 4.97 -16.04 36.34
N LYS A 9 5.62 -15.54 37.40
CA LYS A 9 6.26 -14.22 37.42
C LYS A 9 7.47 -14.14 36.49
N VAL A 10 8.28 -15.20 36.42
CA VAL A 10 9.44 -15.25 35.51
C VAL A 10 8.95 -15.36 34.06
N TYR A 11 7.99 -16.25 33.79
CA TYR A 11 7.38 -16.39 32.46
C TYR A 11 6.75 -15.08 31.98
N ALA A 12 5.92 -14.44 32.80
CA ALA A 12 5.24 -13.20 32.42
C ALA A 12 6.25 -12.08 32.07
N ARG A 13 7.35 -11.99 32.81
CA ARG A 13 8.41 -11.02 32.52
C ARG A 13 9.06 -11.27 31.16
N GLU A 14 9.45 -12.52 30.88
CA GLU A 14 10.13 -12.86 29.64
C GLU A 14 9.20 -12.77 28.43
N ALA A 15 7.97 -13.27 28.56
CA ALA A 15 6.95 -13.20 27.52
C ALA A 15 6.56 -11.76 27.19
N LYS A 16 6.41 -10.89 28.21
CA LYS A 16 6.14 -9.47 27.99
C LYS A 16 7.26 -8.79 27.23
N LYS A 17 8.52 -9.08 27.57
CA LYS A 17 9.68 -8.54 26.85
C LYS A 17 9.67 -8.95 25.38
N TYR A 18 9.46 -10.25 25.11
CA TYR A 18 9.35 -10.76 23.74
C TYR A 18 8.21 -10.09 22.96
N ASP A 19 7.03 -9.97 23.57
CA ASP A 19 5.86 -9.35 22.95
C ASP A 19 6.07 -7.87 22.67
N ASP A 20 6.65 -7.14 23.62
CA ASP A 20 6.99 -5.72 23.44
C ASP A 20 7.99 -5.53 22.29
N ASP A 21 9.02 -6.38 22.20
CA ASP A 21 10.01 -6.32 21.12
C ASP A 21 9.38 -6.66 19.75
N MET A 22 8.52 -7.68 19.71
CA MET A 22 7.77 -8.07 18.50
C MET A 22 6.84 -6.94 18.02
N ILE A 23 6.05 -6.35 18.92
CA ILE A 23 5.12 -5.26 18.62
C ILE A 23 5.88 -4.03 18.13
N ARG A 24 7.01 -3.68 18.77
CA ARG A 24 7.86 -2.58 18.33
C ARG A 24 8.38 -2.80 16.91
N ALA A 25 8.91 -3.98 16.63
CA ALA A 25 9.47 -4.32 15.32
C ALA A 25 8.39 -4.26 14.22
N TRP A 26 7.22 -4.86 14.45
CA TRP A 26 6.13 -4.84 13.48
C TRP A 26 5.54 -3.44 13.30
N ASN A 27 5.33 -2.67 14.37
CA ASN A 27 4.85 -1.29 14.24
C ASN A 27 5.81 -0.43 13.41
N ALA A 28 7.12 -0.50 13.68
CA ALA A 28 8.12 0.24 12.91
C ALA A 28 8.12 -0.15 11.41
N SER A 29 7.95 -1.45 11.12
CA SER A 29 7.81 -1.92 9.74
C SER A 29 6.54 -1.37 9.09
N LEU A 30 5.40 -1.44 9.78
CA LEU A 30 4.11 -0.94 9.28
C LEU A 30 4.10 0.58 9.09
N ASP A 31 4.76 1.34 9.98
CA ASP A 31 4.98 2.79 9.83
C ASP A 31 5.73 3.10 8.53
N THR A 32 6.83 2.39 8.29
CA THR A 32 7.65 2.57 7.09
C THR A 32 6.86 2.25 5.81
N LEU A 33 6.09 1.15 5.82
CA LEU A 33 5.24 0.75 4.70
C LEU A 33 4.16 1.80 4.39
N LEU A 34 3.55 2.40 5.41
CA LEU A 34 2.53 3.43 5.25
C LEU A 34 3.09 4.73 4.68
N ILE A 35 4.27 5.15 5.14
CA ILE A 35 4.97 6.32 4.58
C ILE A 35 5.26 6.09 3.11
N PHE A 36 5.79 4.91 2.75
CA PHE A 36 6.04 4.55 1.36
C PHE A 36 4.75 4.59 0.54
N ALA A 37 3.67 3.96 1.01
CA ALA A 37 2.41 3.90 0.29
C ALA A 37 1.81 5.29 0.04
N GLY A 38 1.88 6.19 1.03
CA GLY A 38 1.44 7.58 0.89
C GLY A 38 2.25 8.37 -0.15
N LEU A 39 3.58 8.31 -0.07
CA LEU A 39 4.46 8.98 -1.03
C LEU A 39 4.29 8.43 -2.45
N PHE A 40 4.24 7.10 -2.57
CA PHE A 40 4.03 6.42 -3.84
C PHE A 40 2.67 6.74 -4.44
N SER A 41 1.62 6.85 -3.62
CA SER A 41 0.29 7.25 -4.08
C SER A 41 0.30 8.66 -4.64
N ALA A 42 0.99 9.62 -4.00
CA ALA A 42 1.10 10.99 -4.49
C ALA A 42 1.81 11.05 -5.85
N VAL A 43 2.96 10.39 -5.96
CA VAL A 43 3.72 10.34 -7.22
C VAL A 43 2.90 9.67 -8.32
N SER A 44 2.35 8.48 -8.06
CA SER A 44 1.55 7.73 -9.04
C SER A 44 0.33 8.53 -9.51
N THR A 45 -0.33 9.26 -8.61
CA THR A 45 -1.49 10.09 -8.95
C THR A 45 -1.11 11.23 -9.89
N ALA A 46 0.05 11.87 -9.69
CA ALA A 46 0.55 12.91 -10.59
C ALA A 46 0.76 12.36 -12.02
N PHE A 47 1.38 11.19 -12.16
CA PHE A 47 1.55 10.53 -13.46
C PHE A 47 0.21 10.13 -14.09
N ILE A 48 -0.70 9.56 -13.30
CA ILE A 48 -2.05 9.20 -13.78
C ILE A 48 -2.77 10.45 -14.33
N ILE A 49 -2.71 11.59 -13.64
CA ILE A 49 -3.30 12.85 -14.12
C ILE A 49 -2.71 13.27 -15.47
N GLU A 50 -1.40 13.17 -15.66
CA GLU A 50 -0.77 13.49 -16.94
C GLU A 50 -1.16 12.49 -18.05
N SER A 51 -1.21 11.19 -17.75
CA SER A 51 -1.63 10.17 -18.72
C SER A 51 -3.09 10.32 -19.13
N TYR A 52 -3.98 10.76 -18.24
CA TYR A 52 -5.36 11.07 -18.60
C TYR A 52 -5.48 12.16 -19.66
N LYS A 53 -4.56 13.14 -19.69
CA LYS A 53 -4.56 14.18 -20.73
C LYS A 53 -4.22 13.61 -22.10
N LEU A 54 -3.35 12.60 -22.18
CA LEU A 54 -3.01 11.92 -23.44
C LEU A 54 -4.17 11.08 -24.01
N MET A 55 -5.17 10.76 -23.19
CA MET A 55 -6.38 10.05 -23.60
C MET A 55 -7.56 10.98 -23.86
N GLN A 56 -7.34 12.29 -23.85
CA GLN A 56 -8.34 13.28 -24.23
C GLN A 56 -7.93 13.94 -25.55
N PRO A 57 -8.91 14.37 -26.38
CA PRO A 57 -8.63 15.19 -27.54
C PRO A 57 -7.89 16.47 -27.11
N ASP A 58 -6.97 16.96 -27.94
CA ASP A 58 -6.31 18.25 -27.68
C ASP A 58 -7.30 19.40 -27.89
N PHE A 59 -8.01 19.75 -26.81
CA PHE A 59 -8.96 20.86 -26.80
C PHE A 59 -8.31 22.21 -27.09
N ALA A 60 -7.00 22.38 -26.81
CA ALA A 60 -6.30 23.63 -27.11
C ALA A 60 -6.09 23.77 -28.63
N GLN A 61 -5.66 22.70 -29.28
CA GLN A 61 -5.53 22.66 -30.74
C GLN A 61 -6.90 22.85 -31.40
N LEU A 62 -7.95 22.18 -30.90
CA LEU A 62 -9.30 22.28 -31.45
C LEU A 62 -9.90 23.68 -31.30
N THR A 63 -9.69 24.32 -30.14
CA THR A 63 -10.14 25.70 -29.88
C THR A 63 -9.39 26.70 -30.77
N PHE A 64 -8.08 26.50 -31.01
CA PHE A 64 -7.31 27.30 -31.95
C PHE A 64 -7.83 27.14 -33.38
N LEU A 65 -8.07 25.90 -33.82
CA LEU A 65 -8.63 25.59 -35.13
C LEU A 65 -10.02 26.22 -35.32
N ALA A 66 -10.84 26.26 -34.27
CA ALA A 66 -12.15 26.90 -34.26
C ALA A 66 -12.04 28.43 -34.39
N MET A 67 -11.10 29.06 -33.67
CA MET A 67 -10.84 30.50 -33.79
C MET A 67 -10.33 30.90 -35.19
N VAL A 68 -9.58 30.03 -35.86
CA VAL A 68 -9.06 30.27 -37.22
C VAL A 68 -10.07 29.83 -38.29
N GLY A 69 -11.27 29.37 -37.90
CA GLY A 69 -12.36 29.00 -38.82
C GLY A 69 -12.09 27.72 -39.61
N LYS A 70 -11.17 26.88 -39.14
CA LYS A 70 -10.80 25.60 -39.78
C LYS A 70 -11.34 24.37 -39.04
N ALA A 71 -11.96 24.53 -37.88
CA ALA A 71 -12.41 23.38 -37.10
C ALA A 71 -13.47 22.58 -37.86
N ASP A 72 -13.20 21.30 -38.09
CA ASP A 72 -14.18 20.34 -38.52
C ASP A 72 -14.68 19.54 -37.30
N ILE A 73 -15.99 19.30 -37.22
CA ILE A 73 -16.61 18.58 -36.11
C ILE A 73 -16.27 17.08 -36.20
N SER A 74 -15.97 16.59 -37.41
CA SER A 74 -15.56 15.20 -37.64
C SER A 74 -14.23 14.82 -36.95
N ASP A 75 -13.33 15.78 -36.71
CA ASP A 75 -12.07 15.54 -35.98
C ASP A 75 -12.30 15.20 -34.48
N LEU A 76 -13.49 15.51 -33.93
CA LEU A 76 -13.88 15.11 -32.58
C LEU A 76 -14.44 13.68 -32.51
N GLU A 77 -15.03 13.20 -33.60
CA GLU A 77 -15.68 11.88 -33.65
C GLU A 77 -14.67 10.75 -33.93
N ASP A 78 -13.53 11.05 -34.57
CA ASP A 78 -12.51 10.07 -34.98
C ASP A 78 -11.37 9.89 -33.96
N PHE A 79 -11.55 10.37 -32.73
CA PHE A 79 -10.53 10.24 -31.68
C PHE A 79 -10.45 8.80 -31.13
N GLU A 80 -9.55 8.00 -31.69
CA GLU A 80 -9.17 6.71 -31.12
C GLU A 80 -8.05 6.84 -30.08
N VAL A 81 -8.33 6.38 -28.86
CA VAL A 81 -7.33 6.34 -27.79
C VAL A 81 -6.24 5.31 -28.11
N LEU A 82 -4.99 5.76 -28.16
CA LEU A 82 -3.82 4.92 -28.37
C LEU A 82 -3.77 3.74 -27.38
N MET A 83 -3.62 2.51 -27.90
CA MET A 83 -3.63 1.28 -27.09
C MET A 83 -2.58 1.29 -25.96
N THR A 84 -1.41 1.90 -26.21
CA THR A 84 -0.34 2.05 -25.22
C THR A 84 -0.74 2.99 -24.08
N ALA A 85 -1.48 4.07 -24.35
CA ALA A 85 -1.97 4.99 -23.32
C ALA A 85 -2.96 4.30 -22.37
N ARG A 86 -3.85 3.46 -22.92
CA ARG A 86 -4.77 2.64 -22.10
C ARG A 86 -4.01 1.64 -21.23
N ALA A 87 -3.02 0.94 -21.80
CA ALA A 87 -2.19 -0.02 -21.07
C ALA A 87 -1.42 0.63 -19.92
N VAL A 88 -0.80 1.80 -20.15
CA VAL A 88 -0.10 2.57 -19.12
C VAL A 88 -1.03 2.95 -17.97
N ASN A 89 -2.24 3.44 -18.28
CA ASN A 89 -3.19 3.81 -17.24
C ASN A 89 -3.66 2.58 -16.43
N CYS A 90 -3.94 1.45 -17.09
CA CYS A 90 -4.27 0.20 -16.39
C CYS A 90 -3.14 -0.25 -15.45
N LEU A 91 -1.88 -0.16 -15.90
CA LEU A 91 -0.71 -0.51 -15.09
C LEU A 91 -0.57 0.42 -13.88
N TRP A 92 -0.70 1.73 -14.08
CA TRP A 92 -0.58 2.71 -13.00
C TRP A 92 -1.75 2.64 -12.01
N ILE A 93 -2.99 2.47 -12.46
CA ILE A 93 -4.13 2.27 -11.56
C ILE A 93 -3.97 0.95 -10.78
N SER A 94 -3.54 -0.12 -11.43
CA SER A 94 -3.29 -1.41 -10.75
C SER A 94 -2.18 -1.27 -9.71
N SER A 95 -1.11 -0.56 -10.03
CA SER A 95 -0.03 -0.27 -9.07
C SER A 95 -0.55 0.52 -7.86
N LEU A 96 -1.40 1.53 -8.09
CA LEU A 96 -1.98 2.35 -7.04
C LEU A 96 -2.90 1.52 -6.13
N ILE A 97 -3.79 0.71 -6.71
CA ILE A 97 -4.69 -0.17 -5.95
C ILE A 97 -3.91 -1.16 -5.10
N ALA A 98 -2.87 -1.78 -5.64
CA ALA A 98 -2.02 -2.71 -4.91
C ALA A 98 -1.34 -2.03 -3.69
N SER A 99 -0.82 -0.81 -3.87
CA SER A 99 -0.23 -0.02 -2.79
C SER A 99 -1.25 0.37 -1.71
N LEU A 100 -2.43 0.85 -2.12
CA LEU A 100 -3.50 1.23 -1.19
C LEU A 100 -4.05 0.02 -0.41
N THR A 101 -4.12 -1.14 -1.04
CA THR A 101 -4.52 -2.39 -0.38
C THR A 101 -3.50 -2.78 0.70
N ALA A 102 -2.20 -2.69 0.39
CA ALA A 102 -1.14 -2.92 1.38
C ALA A 102 -1.21 -1.89 2.53
N ALA A 103 -1.51 -0.62 2.23
CA ALA A 103 -1.70 0.41 3.25
C ALA A 103 -2.90 0.11 4.16
N LEU A 104 -4.04 -0.29 3.60
CA LEU A 104 -5.25 -0.64 4.36
C LEU A 104 -4.98 -1.83 5.29
N ILE A 105 -4.34 -2.89 4.78
CA ILE A 105 -3.97 -4.05 5.58
C ILE A 105 -2.96 -3.65 6.68
N SER A 106 -2.02 -2.75 6.38
CA SER A 106 -1.08 -2.23 7.37
C SER A 106 -1.77 -1.51 8.52
N ILE A 107 -2.79 -0.70 8.23
CA ILE A 107 -3.62 -0.02 9.24
C ILE A 107 -4.37 -1.05 10.08
N LEU A 108 -4.97 -2.06 9.46
CA LEU A 108 -5.68 -3.12 10.19
C LEU A 108 -4.70 -3.87 11.12
N ALA A 109 -3.53 -4.28 10.62
CA ALA A 109 -2.50 -4.94 11.41
C ALA A 109 -2.07 -4.10 12.63
N LYS A 110 -1.97 -2.78 12.48
CA LYS A 110 -1.70 -1.88 13.62
C LYS A 110 -2.82 -1.88 14.66
N GLN A 111 -4.08 -1.93 14.24
CA GLN A 111 -5.22 -2.01 15.16
C GLN A 111 -5.16 -3.30 16.00
N TRP A 112 -4.81 -4.43 15.36
CA TRP A 112 -4.56 -5.69 16.07
C TRP A 112 -3.40 -5.58 17.06
N LEU A 113 -2.26 -4.99 16.65
CA LEU A 113 -1.10 -4.85 17.53
C LEU A 113 -1.35 -3.94 18.72
N THR A 114 -2.15 -2.90 18.53
CA THR A 114 -2.52 -1.96 19.61
C THR A 114 -3.44 -2.61 20.64
N SER A 115 -4.27 -3.57 20.23
CA SER A 115 -5.21 -4.28 21.12
C SER A 115 -4.61 -5.54 21.77
N TYR A 116 -3.43 -5.98 21.34
CA TYR A 116 -2.77 -7.18 21.84
C TYR A 116 -2.32 -7.11 23.32
N PRO A 117 -1.72 -6.01 23.85
CA PRO A 117 -1.20 -5.97 25.21
C PRO A 117 -2.25 -6.25 26.30
N VAL A 118 -1.90 -7.11 27.27
CA VAL A 118 -2.74 -7.46 28.41
C VAL A 118 -2.41 -6.56 29.60
N ASN A 119 -3.43 -6.10 30.33
CA ASN A 119 -3.27 -5.20 31.48
C ASN A 119 -2.43 -5.83 32.60
N ASP A 120 -1.61 -5.03 33.26
CA ASP A 120 -0.68 -5.49 34.31
C ASP A 120 -1.35 -5.78 35.67
N ASP A 121 -2.64 -5.43 35.83
CA ASP A 121 -3.38 -5.60 37.08
C ASP A 121 -3.84 -7.05 37.34
N ASP A 122 -3.63 -7.95 36.38
CA ASP A 122 -4.03 -9.35 36.46
C ASP A 122 -3.06 -10.20 37.30
N THR A 123 -3.59 -11.28 37.89
CA THR A 123 -2.72 -12.29 38.52
C THR A 123 -1.73 -12.85 37.50
N PRO A 124 -0.47 -13.16 37.86
CA PRO A 124 0.55 -13.61 36.90
C PRO A 124 0.13 -14.84 36.07
N ARG A 125 -0.68 -15.72 36.65
CA ARG A 125 -1.25 -16.88 35.97
C ARG A 125 -2.37 -16.49 35.00
N GLY A 126 -3.29 -15.63 35.42
CA GLY A 126 -4.38 -15.14 34.55
C GLY A 126 -3.86 -14.31 33.37
N TRP A 127 -2.88 -13.44 33.63
CA TRP A 127 -2.17 -12.69 32.59
C TRP A 127 -1.56 -13.62 31.54
N ALA A 128 -0.83 -14.65 31.98
CA ALA A 128 -0.18 -15.61 31.07
C ALA A 128 -1.19 -16.38 30.20
N GLN A 129 -2.34 -16.77 30.77
CA GLN A 129 -3.41 -17.45 30.03
C GLN A 129 -4.07 -16.52 29.00
N MET A 130 -4.37 -15.28 29.38
CA MET A 130 -4.96 -14.29 28.47
C MET A 130 -4.00 -13.93 27.32
N ARG A 131 -2.71 -13.72 27.64
CA ARG A 131 -1.67 -13.49 26.63
C ARG A 131 -1.60 -14.66 25.66
N GLN A 132 -1.59 -15.89 26.16
CA GLN A 132 -1.51 -17.07 25.30
C GLN A 132 -2.73 -17.17 24.38
N PHE A 133 -3.94 -16.92 24.88
CA PHE A 133 -5.16 -16.90 24.06
C PHE A 133 -5.08 -15.85 22.92
N ARG A 134 -4.58 -14.65 23.21
CA ARG A 134 -4.39 -13.59 22.21
C ARG A 134 -3.29 -13.94 21.21
N TYR A 135 -2.20 -14.56 21.68
CA TYR A 135 -1.12 -15.02 20.83
C TYR A 135 -1.56 -16.15 19.89
N ASP A 136 -2.30 -17.13 20.40
CA ASP A 136 -2.88 -18.21 19.62
C ASP A 136 -3.87 -17.65 18.59
N SER A 137 -4.64 -16.62 18.96
CA SER A 137 -5.49 -15.89 18.02
C SER A 137 -4.67 -15.21 16.92
N LEU A 138 -3.58 -14.49 17.26
CA LEU A 138 -2.70 -13.88 16.24
C LEU A 138 -2.16 -14.91 15.25
N GLN A 139 -1.78 -16.10 15.73
CA GLN A 139 -1.30 -17.18 14.88
C GLN A 139 -2.41 -17.80 14.03
N ALA A 140 -3.58 -18.07 14.61
CA ALA A 140 -4.72 -18.64 13.89
C ALA A 140 -5.18 -17.73 12.75
N TRP A 141 -5.14 -16.41 12.95
CA TRP A 141 -5.45 -15.40 11.94
C TRP A 141 -4.28 -15.09 10.99
N HIS A 142 -3.14 -15.77 11.14
CA HIS A 142 -1.95 -15.61 10.28
C HIS A 142 -1.45 -14.16 10.16
N VAL A 143 -1.64 -13.36 11.22
CA VAL A 143 -1.19 -11.95 11.27
C VAL A 143 0.32 -11.81 10.97
N PRO A 144 1.23 -12.66 11.50
CA PRO A 144 2.65 -12.58 11.16
C PRO A 144 2.91 -12.73 9.66
N GLN A 145 2.22 -13.67 8.99
CA GLN A 145 2.35 -13.94 7.57
C GLN A 145 1.79 -12.78 6.74
N ILE A 146 0.67 -12.19 7.16
CA ILE A 146 0.10 -10.99 6.53
C ILE A 146 1.13 -9.86 6.57
N ILE A 147 1.68 -9.56 7.75
CA ILE A 147 2.68 -8.49 7.93
C ILE A 147 3.93 -8.75 7.08
N ALA A 148 4.39 -10.00 7.02
CA ALA A 148 5.53 -10.39 6.19
C ALA A 148 5.26 -10.29 4.68
N SER A 149 4.00 -10.40 4.24
CA SER A 149 3.62 -10.29 2.82
C SER A 149 3.46 -8.85 2.33
N LEU A 150 3.20 -7.89 3.23
CA LEU A 150 2.96 -6.49 2.88
C LEU A 150 4.07 -5.84 2.03
N PRO A 151 5.38 -6.03 2.34
CA PRO A 151 6.43 -5.51 1.49
C PRO A 151 6.34 -6.03 0.06
N VAL A 152 5.98 -7.29 -0.15
CA VAL A 152 5.88 -7.89 -1.50
C VAL A 152 4.84 -7.18 -2.34
N PHE A 153 3.68 -6.84 -1.79
CA PHE A 153 2.65 -6.05 -2.48
C PHE A 153 3.19 -4.68 -2.93
N LEU A 154 3.98 -4.00 -2.10
CA LEU A 154 4.59 -2.72 -2.47
C LEU A 154 5.66 -2.87 -3.54
N HIS A 155 6.47 -3.94 -3.50
CA HIS A 155 7.45 -4.20 -4.56
C HIS A 155 6.76 -4.48 -5.90
N VAL A 156 5.68 -5.29 -5.91
CA VAL A 156 4.88 -5.55 -7.12
C VAL A 156 4.26 -4.25 -7.64
N SER A 157 3.71 -3.43 -6.75
CA SER A 157 3.19 -2.11 -7.11
C SER A 157 4.25 -1.23 -7.78
N LEU A 158 5.45 -1.14 -7.19
CA LEU A 158 6.56 -0.38 -7.75
C LEU A 158 6.98 -0.90 -9.14
N LEU A 159 7.08 -2.23 -9.31
CA LEU A 159 7.43 -2.84 -10.59
C LEU A 159 6.38 -2.55 -11.68
N LEU A 160 5.09 -2.63 -11.35
CA LEU A 160 4.01 -2.27 -12.25
C LEU A 160 4.09 -0.80 -12.67
N PHE A 161 4.40 0.08 -11.72
CA PHE A 161 4.56 1.51 -12.01
C PHE A 161 5.75 1.80 -12.92
N LEU A 162 6.91 1.18 -12.65
CA LEU A 162 8.11 1.31 -13.49
C LEU A 162 7.90 0.75 -14.89
N ALA A 163 7.18 -0.37 -15.04
CA ALA A 163 6.81 -0.90 -16.34
C ALA A 163 5.94 0.09 -17.13
N GLY A 164 4.93 0.69 -16.47
CA GLY A 164 4.12 1.75 -17.07
C GLY A 164 4.94 2.98 -17.46
N LEU A 165 5.92 3.38 -16.63
CA LEU A 165 6.82 4.50 -16.93
C LEU A 165 7.69 4.23 -18.17
N GLY A 166 8.21 3.02 -18.32
CA GLY A 166 8.98 2.63 -19.51
C GLY A 166 8.15 2.78 -20.79
N VAL A 167 6.92 2.26 -20.79
CA VAL A 167 6.00 2.38 -21.94
C VAL A 167 5.61 3.84 -22.20
N PHE A 168 5.42 4.64 -21.16
CA PHE A 168 5.08 6.06 -21.26
C PHE A 168 6.21 6.90 -21.89
N LEU A 169 7.47 6.57 -21.65
CA LEU A 169 8.62 7.34 -22.14
C LEU A 169 8.99 7.03 -23.60
N VAL A 170 8.64 5.86 -24.13
CA VAL A 170 9.00 5.45 -25.51
C VAL A 170 8.53 6.47 -26.57
N PRO A 171 7.28 6.95 -26.58
CA PRO A 171 6.84 7.95 -27.56
C PRO A 171 7.50 9.32 -27.40
N VAL A 172 7.89 9.68 -26.17
CA VAL A 172 8.55 10.96 -25.87
C VAL A 172 9.97 10.97 -26.43
N ASP A 173 10.69 9.85 -26.30
CA ASP A 173 12.03 9.70 -26.86
C ASP A 173 12.03 9.84 -28.39
N ILE A 174 11.07 9.18 -29.06
CA ILE A 174 10.94 9.21 -30.53
C ILE A 174 10.60 10.61 -31.07
N THR A 175 9.90 11.45 -30.29
CA THR A 175 9.49 12.79 -30.75
C THR A 175 10.54 13.88 -30.47
N THR A 176 11.56 13.59 -29.65
CA THR A 176 12.58 14.57 -29.23
C THR A 176 13.97 14.34 -29.87
N GLY A 177 14.19 13.19 -30.51
CA GLY A 177 15.42 12.85 -31.24
C GLY A 177 15.32 13.08 -32.75
#